data_AF-A0A2I0R3G6-F1
#
_entry.id   AF-A0A2I0R3G6-F1
#
_cell.length_a   1.000
_cell.length_b   1.000
_cell.length_c   1.000
_cell.angle_alpha   90.00
_cell.angle_beta   90.00
_cell.angle_gamma   90.00
#
_symmetry.space_group_name_H-M   'P 1'
#
loop_
_entity.id
_entity.type
_entity.pdbx_description
1 polymer ?
#
loop_
_entity_poly.entity_id
_entity_poly.type
_entity_poly.pdbx_seq_one_letter_code
_entity_poly.pdbx_strand_id
1 'polypeptide(L)'
;MKTKHTYFLLVLSFIFVFTSCKSEEPPIEKEVEQETEVAEKSTAIEETQTIDSVDTDADIDTITQVYKDPEIQEAHVEIVKKYGEQWDFCTCIVKSDSVNTALMEASDDDFDKVMERSDFIDNKCKGLLIQPNATPEDRYKHEKKVKGCLDSAKQKLNT
;
A
#
# COMPACT_ATOMS: atom_id res chain seq x y z
N MET A 1 -26.01 36.46 -32.17
CA MET A 1 -25.27 36.00 -30.99
C MET A 1 -24.09 35.14 -31.44
N LYS A 2 -22.91 35.71 -31.66
CA LYS A 2 -21.68 34.95 -32.01
C LYS A 2 -20.44 35.36 -31.21
N THR A 3 -20.50 36.49 -30.50
CA THR A 3 -19.38 37.07 -29.74
C THR A 3 -19.14 36.42 -28.38
N LYS A 4 -20.12 35.73 -27.79
CA LYS A 4 -19.96 35.12 -26.45
C LYS A 4 -19.17 33.81 -26.46
N HIS A 5 -19.21 33.04 -27.56
CA HIS A 5 -18.45 31.79 -27.68
C HIS A 5 -16.97 32.03 -27.95
N THR A 6 -16.61 33.10 -28.67
CA THR A 6 -15.22 33.44 -28.94
C THR A 6 -14.48 33.88 -27.68
N TYR A 7 -15.17 34.58 -26.76
CA TYR A 7 -14.60 34.94 -25.45
C TYR A 7 -14.42 33.72 -24.52
N PHE A 8 -15.34 32.76 -24.56
CA PHE A 8 -15.24 31.54 -23.76
C PHE A 8 -14.06 30.65 -24.19
N LEU A 9 -13.79 30.57 -25.51
CA LEU A 9 -12.63 29.83 -26.04
C LEU A 9 -11.28 30.53 -25.77
N LEU A 10 -11.24 31.86 -25.72
CA LEU A 10 -10.01 32.61 -25.42
C LEU A 10 -9.59 32.53 -23.94
N VAL A 11 -10.54 32.38 -23.01
CA VAL A 11 -10.24 32.27 -21.57
C VAL A 11 -9.69 30.88 -21.21
N LEU A 12 -10.12 29.81 -21.90
CA LEU A 12 -9.66 28.44 -21.66
C LEU A 12 -8.20 28.20 -22.11
N SER A 13 -7.68 28.98 -23.07
CA SER A 13 -6.30 28.82 -23.55
C SER A 13 -5.24 29.48 -22.66
N PHE A 14 -5.63 30.35 -21.71
CA PHE A 14 -4.68 31.11 -20.88
C PHE A 14 -4.25 30.38 -19.59
N ILE A 15 -4.93 29.27 -19.24
CA ILE A 15 -4.69 28.54 -17.97
C ILE A 15 -3.60 27.46 -18.13
N PHE A 16 -3.19 27.12 -19.36
CA PHE A 16 -2.27 26.00 -19.62
C PHE A 16 -0.76 26.33 -19.57
N VAL A 17 -0.35 27.55 -19.20
CA VAL A 17 1.05 28.01 -19.41
C VAL A 17 1.89 28.12 -18.12
N PHE A 18 1.43 27.68 -16.94
CA PHE A 18 2.20 27.86 -15.69
C PHE A 18 2.57 26.60 -14.90
N THR A 19 2.62 25.43 -15.53
CA THR A 19 3.22 24.24 -14.88
C THR A 19 4.38 23.70 -15.70
N SER A 20 5.48 24.47 -15.77
CA SER A 20 6.79 23.94 -16.14
C SER A 20 7.58 23.68 -14.86
N CYS A 21 7.33 22.52 -14.25
CA CYS A 21 8.13 22.03 -13.13
C CYS A 21 9.43 21.47 -13.70
N LYS A 22 10.54 22.20 -13.51
CA LYS A 22 11.90 21.79 -13.86
C LYS A 22 12.33 20.74 -12.83
N SER A 23 12.46 19.47 -13.25
CA SER A 23 13.07 18.41 -12.44
C SER A 23 14.48 18.19 -12.96
N GLU A 24 15.47 18.44 -12.11
CA GLU A 24 16.88 18.13 -12.35
C GLU A 24 17.10 16.68 -11.90
N GLU A 25 17.39 15.78 -12.85
CA GLU A 25 17.80 14.40 -12.56
C GLU A 25 19.27 14.39 -12.09
N PRO A 26 19.61 13.68 -10.99
CA PRO A 26 20.99 13.32 -10.71
C PRO A 26 21.43 12.11 -11.56
N PRO A 27 22.70 12.08 -12.03
CA PRO A 27 23.18 11.09 -12.96
C PRO A 27 23.35 9.70 -12.33
N ILE A 28 22.93 8.69 -13.09
CA ILE A 28 23.18 7.27 -12.84
C ILE A 28 24.62 6.98 -13.26
N GLU A 29 25.52 6.79 -12.29
CA GLU A 29 26.81 6.16 -12.52
C GLU A 29 26.62 4.64 -12.53
N LYS A 30 26.69 4.06 -13.73
CA LYS A 30 26.95 2.62 -13.92
C LYS A 30 28.43 2.48 -14.21
N GLU A 31 29.15 1.72 -13.38
CA GLU A 31 30.32 0.92 -13.76
C GLU A 31 30.75 0.11 -12.54
N VAL A 32 30.42 -1.19 -12.51
CA VAL A 32 31.24 -2.18 -11.80
C VAL A 32 31.32 -3.42 -12.69
N GLU A 33 32.54 -3.91 -12.73
CA GLU A 33 33.15 -4.76 -13.72
C GLU A 33 32.59 -6.19 -13.75
N GLN A 34 32.65 -6.73 -14.96
CA GLN A 34 32.52 -8.13 -15.30
C GLN A 34 33.82 -8.86 -14.90
N GLU A 35 33.75 -9.77 -13.93
CA GLU A 35 34.66 -10.91 -13.87
C GLU A 35 33.89 -12.23 -13.64
N THR A 36 34.20 -13.13 -14.56
CA THR A 36 33.82 -14.52 -14.79
C THR A 36 34.06 -15.45 -13.58
N GLU A 37 33.13 -16.37 -13.29
CA GLU A 37 33.47 -17.81 -13.15
C GLU A 37 32.24 -18.71 -13.31
N VAL A 38 32.41 -19.72 -14.16
CA VAL A 38 31.44 -20.75 -14.54
C VAL A 38 31.44 -21.85 -13.50
N ALA A 39 30.27 -22.22 -12.96
CA ALA A 39 30.06 -23.55 -12.39
C ALA A 39 28.62 -24.01 -12.67
N GLU A 40 28.52 -24.82 -13.70
CA GLU A 40 27.35 -25.57 -14.12
C GLU A 40 26.96 -26.58 -13.03
N LYS A 41 25.75 -26.48 -12.47
CA LYS A 41 25.11 -27.61 -11.80
C LYS A 41 23.60 -27.59 -12.05
N SER A 42 23.23 -28.29 -13.11
CA SER A 42 21.86 -28.74 -13.35
C SER A 42 21.42 -29.66 -12.21
N THR A 43 20.34 -29.30 -11.52
CA THR A 43 19.49 -30.26 -10.84
C THR A 43 18.08 -29.68 -10.85
N ALA A 44 17.21 -30.31 -11.65
CA ALA A 44 15.78 -30.05 -11.66
C ALA A 44 15.22 -30.28 -10.26
N ILE A 45 14.57 -29.26 -9.71
CA ILE A 45 13.67 -29.42 -8.57
C ILE A 45 12.31 -28.97 -9.07
N GLU A 46 11.48 -29.97 -9.32
CA GLU A 46 10.05 -29.87 -9.55
C GLU A 46 9.41 -29.41 -8.23
N GLU A 47 9.32 -28.10 -8.03
CA GLU A 47 8.50 -27.53 -6.95
C GLU A 47 7.03 -27.58 -7.41
N THR A 48 6.37 -28.71 -7.14
CA THR A 48 4.93 -28.69 -6.96
C THR A 48 4.66 -27.99 -5.63
N GLN A 49 4.54 -26.65 -5.67
CA GLN A 49 3.99 -25.90 -4.56
C GLN A 49 2.51 -26.25 -4.45
N THR A 50 2.21 -27.18 -3.56
CA THR A 50 0.88 -27.36 -3.01
C THR A 50 0.48 -26.04 -2.38
N ILE A 51 -0.54 -25.41 -2.95
CA ILE A 51 -1.33 -24.33 -2.35
C ILE A 51 -2.02 -24.96 -1.14
N ASP A 52 -1.27 -25.09 -0.04
CA ASP A 52 -1.84 -25.47 1.23
C ASP A 52 -2.36 -24.18 1.87
N SER A 53 -3.69 -24.09 1.81
CA SER A 53 -4.54 -23.28 2.66
C SER A 53 -3.98 -23.19 4.08
N VAL A 54 -3.34 -22.07 4.39
CA VAL A 54 -3.18 -21.62 5.78
C VAL A 54 -4.13 -20.44 5.96
N ASP A 55 -5.43 -20.77 5.92
CA ASP A 55 -6.42 -20.10 6.77
C ASP A 55 -6.10 -20.52 8.21
N THR A 56 -5.10 -19.87 8.80
CA THR A 56 -5.10 -19.73 10.25
C THR A 56 -5.85 -18.44 10.55
N ASP A 57 -7.15 -18.60 10.74
CA ASP A 57 -8.00 -17.76 11.60
C ASP A 57 -7.45 -17.81 13.05
N ALA A 58 -6.22 -17.34 13.26
CA ALA A 58 -5.64 -17.17 14.57
C ALA A 58 -6.05 -15.79 15.08
N ASP A 59 -7.04 -15.78 15.96
CA ASP A 59 -7.45 -14.69 16.86
C ASP A 59 -7.23 -13.28 16.28
N ILE A 60 -8.17 -12.85 15.42
CA ILE A 60 -8.37 -11.41 15.20
C ILE A 60 -8.90 -10.87 16.53
N ASP A 61 -8.00 -10.33 17.34
CA ASP A 61 -8.33 -9.58 18.54
C ASP A 61 -9.17 -8.38 18.11
N THR A 62 -10.49 -8.53 18.21
CA THR A 62 -11.49 -7.48 17.97
C THR A 62 -11.34 -6.41 19.04
N ILE A 63 -10.27 -5.61 18.93
CA ILE A 63 -10.04 -4.48 19.81
C ILE A 63 -11.07 -3.42 19.44
N THR A 64 -12.04 -3.19 20.31
CA THR A 64 -12.89 -1.98 20.22
C THR A 64 -11.98 -0.79 20.51
N GLN A 65 -11.43 -0.18 19.45
CA GLN A 65 -10.46 0.90 19.59
C GLN A 65 -11.15 2.19 20.03
N VAL A 66 -10.80 2.68 21.21
CA VAL A 66 -11.32 3.95 21.75
C VAL A 66 -10.24 5.03 21.64
N TYR A 67 -10.57 6.11 20.92
CA TYR A 67 -9.72 7.28 20.74
C TYR A 67 -10.07 8.34 21.78
N LYS A 68 -9.04 9.03 22.30
CA LYS A 68 -9.21 10.12 23.26
C LYS A 68 -9.78 11.39 22.63
N ASP A 69 -9.47 11.58 21.35
CA ASP A 69 -9.98 12.70 20.56
C ASP A 69 -11.41 12.37 20.10
N PRO A 70 -12.42 13.19 20.47
CA PRO A 70 -13.81 12.92 20.13
C PRO A 70 -14.07 12.95 18.62
N GLU A 71 -13.39 13.81 17.85
CA GLU A 71 -13.57 13.88 16.39
C GLU A 71 -13.04 12.61 15.71
N ILE A 72 -11.89 12.12 16.16
CA ILE A 72 -11.31 10.85 15.67
C ILE A 72 -12.18 9.66 16.10
N GLN A 73 -12.76 9.70 17.31
CA GLN A 73 -13.67 8.67 17.79
C GLN A 73 -14.96 8.62 16.96
N GLU A 74 -15.55 9.77 16.64
CA GLU A 74 -16.74 9.85 15.79
C GLU A 74 -16.44 9.32 14.38
N ALA A 75 -15.33 9.73 13.77
CA ALA A 75 -14.89 9.22 12.47
C ALA A 75 -14.64 7.69 12.49
N HIS A 76 -14.08 7.16 13.59
CA HIS A 76 -13.93 5.71 13.77
C HIS A 76 -15.28 4.99 13.79
N VAL A 77 -16.25 5.52 14.53
CA VAL A 77 -17.61 4.94 14.61
C VAL A 77 -18.29 4.95 13.23
N GLU A 78 -18.14 6.02 12.46
CA GLU A 78 -18.69 6.09 11.10
C GLU A 78 -18.04 5.08 10.15
N ILE A 79 -16.71 4.91 10.24
CA ILE A 79 -15.98 3.90 9.48
C ILE A 79 -16.46 2.50 9.82
N VAL A 80 -16.56 2.16 11.12
CA VAL A 80 -17.03 0.85 11.56
C VAL A 80 -18.47 0.60 11.11
N LYS A 81 -19.33 1.62 11.19
CA LYS A 81 -20.72 1.53 10.72
C LYS A 81 -20.81 1.26 9.22
N LYS A 82 -19.91 1.81 8.41
CA LYS A 82 -19.94 1.70 6.95
C LYS A 82 -19.24 0.45 6.41
N TYR A 83 -18.07 0.12 6.94
CA TYR A 83 -17.19 -0.93 6.41
C TYR A 83 -17.10 -2.16 7.32
N GLY A 84 -17.81 -2.14 8.46
CA GLY A 84 -17.76 -3.19 9.46
C GLY A 84 -16.54 -3.07 10.37
N GLU A 85 -16.32 -4.10 11.17
CA GLU A 85 -15.18 -4.16 12.08
C GLU A 85 -13.86 -3.98 11.34
N GLN A 86 -13.00 -3.14 11.92
CA GLN A 86 -11.72 -2.75 11.36
C GLN A 86 -10.59 -3.50 12.05
N TRP A 87 -9.56 -3.87 11.29
CA TRP A 87 -8.36 -4.48 11.85
C TRP A 87 -7.48 -3.45 12.55
N ASP A 88 -6.63 -3.95 13.45
CA ASP A 88 -5.59 -3.12 14.06
C ASP A 88 -4.57 -2.64 13.03
N PHE A 89 -3.79 -1.64 13.44
CA PHE A 89 -2.78 -1.02 12.59
C PHE A 89 -1.77 -2.02 12.00
N CYS A 90 -1.14 -2.87 12.80
CA CYS A 90 -0.08 -3.75 12.30
C CYS A 90 -0.65 -4.87 11.43
N THR A 91 -1.82 -5.40 11.76
CA THR A 91 -2.54 -6.36 10.91
C THR A 91 -2.77 -5.77 9.52
N CYS A 92 -3.24 -4.52 9.45
CA CYS A 92 -3.41 -3.82 8.18
C CYS A 92 -2.11 -3.63 7.40
N ILE A 93 -1.03 -3.18 8.06
CA ILE A 93 0.27 -2.99 7.41
C ILE A 93 0.80 -4.30 6.82
N VAL A 94 0.76 -5.39 7.58
CA VAL A 94 1.30 -6.69 7.14
C VAL A 94 0.45 -7.28 6.00
N LYS A 95 -0.88 -7.22 6.10
CA LYS A 95 -1.76 -7.76 5.05
C LYS A 95 -1.69 -6.90 3.77
N SER A 96 -1.57 -5.57 3.90
CA SER A 96 -1.38 -4.67 2.76
C SER A 96 -0.03 -4.90 2.06
N ASP A 97 1.06 -5.06 2.80
CA ASP A 97 2.38 -5.39 2.25
C ASP A 97 2.36 -6.74 1.50
N SER A 98 1.70 -7.74 2.09
CA SER A 98 1.53 -9.07 1.49
C SER A 98 0.74 -9.02 0.18
N VAL A 99 -0.41 -8.33 0.13
CA VAL A 99 -1.23 -8.27 -1.10
C VAL A 99 -0.57 -7.40 -2.17
N ASN A 100 0.16 -6.34 -1.79
CA ASN A 100 0.95 -5.56 -2.74
C ASN A 100 2.06 -6.39 -3.37
N THR A 101 2.73 -7.23 -2.58
CA THR A 101 3.75 -8.17 -3.09
C THR A 101 3.13 -9.16 -4.07
N ALA A 102 2.00 -9.78 -3.69
CA ALA A 102 1.27 -10.68 -4.57
C ALA A 102 0.81 -9.99 -5.86
N LEU A 103 0.40 -8.71 -5.80
CA LEU A 103 -0.02 -7.95 -6.97
C LEU A 103 1.14 -7.67 -7.94
N MET A 104 2.35 -7.43 -7.43
CA MET A 104 3.55 -7.24 -8.25
C MET A 104 3.99 -8.53 -8.96
N GLU A 105 3.65 -9.69 -8.39
CA GLU A 105 4.04 -11.02 -8.88
C GLU A 105 2.90 -11.76 -9.60
N ALA A 106 1.68 -11.20 -9.61
CA ALA A 106 0.49 -11.85 -10.13
C ALA A 106 0.58 -12.11 -11.64
N SER A 107 0.19 -13.33 -12.03
CA SER A 107 -0.11 -13.63 -13.43
C SER A 107 -1.47 -13.05 -13.84
N ASP A 108 -1.72 -12.95 -15.15
CA ASP A 108 -3.02 -12.49 -15.66
C ASP A 108 -4.20 -13.33 -15.12
N ASP A 109 -4.00 -14.64 -14.93
CA ASP A 109 -5.04 -15.57 -14.45
C ASP A 109 -5.35 -15.39 -12.95
N ASP A 110 -4.43 -14.84 -12.17
CA ASP A 110 -4.58 -14.62 -10.73
C ASP A 110 -4.83 -13.16 -10.36
N PHE A 111 -4.64 -12.22 -11.29
CA PHE A 111 -4.79 -10.78 -11.07
C PHE A 111 -6.14 -10.43 -10.43
N ASP A 112 -7.24 -10.96 -10.97
CA ASP A 112 -8.59 -10.69 -10.45
C ASP A 112 -8.75 -11.16 -8.99
N LYS A 113 -8.18 -12.32 -8.63
CA LYS A 113 -8.23 -12.84 -7.26
C LYS A 113 -7.41 -11.97 -6.30
N VAL A 114 -6.24 -11.52 -6.74
CA VAL A 114 -5.37 -10.64 -5.93
C VAL A 114 -6.03 -9.28 -5.73
N MET A 115 -6.71 -8.75 -6.75
CA MET A 115 -7.49 -7.52 -6.66
C MET A 115 -8.67 -7.63 -5.69
N GLU A 116 -9.45 -8.73 -5.76
CA GLU A 116 -10.53 -8.97 -4.80
C GLU A 116 -10.01 -9.04 -3.35
N ARG A 117 -8.87 -9.70 -3.15
CA ARG A 117 -8.20 -9.74 -1.84
C ARG A 117 -7.73 -8.35 -1.40
N SER A 118 -7.22 -7.53 -2.32
CA SER A 118 -6.81 -6.15 -2.04
C SER A 118 -8.00 -5.31 -1.55
N ASP A 119 -9.14 -5.40 -2.24
CA ASP A 119 -10.36 -4.68 -1.88
C ASP A 119 -10.90 -5.13 -0.52
N PHE A 120 -10.86 -6.43 -0.21
CA PHE A 120 -11.23 -6.94 1.10
C PHE A 120 -10.34 -6.36 2.21
N ILE A 121 -9.03 -6.35 2.00
CA ILE A 121 -8.06 -5.78 2.96
C ILE A 121 -8.31 -4.28 3.13
N ASP A 122 -8.47 -3.52 2.05
CA ASP A 122 -8.73 -2.08 2.09
C ASP A 122 -10.01 -1.76 2.88
N ASN A 123 -11.08 -2.55 2.72
CA ASN A 123 -12.31 -2.40 3.50
C ASN A 123 -12.11 -2.65 5.01
N LYS A 124 -11.24 -3.60 5.38
CA LYS A 124 -10.88 -3.88 6.78
C LYS A 124 -9.91 -2.85 7.37
N CYS A 125 -9.28 -2.04 6.53
CA CYS A 125 -8.22 -1.11 6.91
C CYS A 125 -8.58 0.37 6.75
N LYS A 126 -9.85 0.70 6.53
CA LYS A 126 -10.34 2.09 6.49
C LYS A 126 -10.06 2.86 7.77
N GLY A 127 -9.91 2.17 8.91
CA GLY A 127 -9.45 2.78 10.17
C GLY A 127 -8.08 3.48 10.10
N LEU A 128 -7.26 3.22 9.08
CA LEU A 128 -6.01 3.96 8.87
C LEU A 128 -6.22 5.41 8.43
N LEU A 129 -7.38 5.74 7.84
CA LEU A 129 -7.68 7.08 7.30
C LEU A 129 -7.81 8.16 8.37
N ILE A 130 -8.09 7.77 9.61
CA ILE A 130 -8.27 8.67 10.75
C ILE A 130 -7.00 8.80 11.61
N GLN A 131 -5.89 8.23 11.17
CA GLN A 131 -4.62 8.38 11.88
C GLN A 131 -3.94 9.71 11.51
N PRO A 132 -3.27 10.36 12.48
CA PRO A 132 -2.58 11.60 12.22
C PRO A 132 -1.44 11.41 11.21
N ASN A 133 -1.46 12.20 10.13
CA ASN A 133 -0.42 12.18 9.09
C ASN A 133 -0.12 13.58 8.49
N ALA A 134 -0.70 14.65 9.07
CA ALA A 134 -0.66 16.00 8.51
C ALA A 134 0.74 16.64 8.65
N THR A 135 1.41 16.46 9.78
CA THR A 135 2.71 17.07 10.05
C THR A 135 3.88 16.16 9.65
N PRO A 136 5.08 16.71 9.39
CA PRO A 136 6.28 15.89 9.20
C PRO A 136 6.57 14.95 10.38
N GLU A 137 6.31 15.41 11.61
CA GLU A 137 6.51 14.59 12.82
C GLU A 137 5.54 13.40 12.85
N ASP A 138 4.28 13.61 12.48
CA ASP A 138 3.29 12.53 12.41
C ASP A 138 3.66 11.49 11.36
N ARG A 139 4.11 11.93 10.18
CA ARG A 139 4.57 11.03 9.12
C ARG A 139 5.78 10.20 9.57
N TYR A 140 6.75 10.83 10.22
CA TYR A 140 7.90 10.11 10.78
C TYR A 140 7.49 9.05 11.82
N LYS A 141 6.55 9.39 12.72
CA LYS A 141 6.00 8.42 13.70
C LYS A 141 5.27 7.28 13.00
N HIS A 142 4.49 7.57 11.97
CA HIS A 142 3.80 6.57 11.16
C HIS A 142 4.80 5.62 10.48
N GLU A 143 5.79 6.15 9.77
CA GLU A 143 6.85 5.37 9.12
C GLU A 143 7.59 4.45 10.11
N LYS A 144 7.95 4.99 11.28
CA LYS A 144 8.59 4.20 12.34
C LYS A 144 7.69 3.06 12.81
N LYS A 145 6.38 3.30 12.95
CA LYS A 145 5.41 2.29 13.37
C LYS A 145 5.21 1.22 12.28
N VAL A 146 5.08 1.62 11.01
CA VAL A 146 5.02 0.72 9.85
C VAL A 146 6.23 -0.21 9.83
N LYS A 147 7.44 0.37 9.92
CA LYS A 147 8.69 -0.41 9.96
C LYS A 147 8.69 -1.42 11.11
N GLY A 148 8.27 -1.00 12.30
CA GLY A 148 8.16 -1.87 13.46
C GLY A 148 7.23 -3.08 13.25
N CYS A 149 6.07 -2.88 12.61
CA CYS A 149 5.15 -3.97 12.28
C CYS A 149 5.79 -4.97 11.30
N LEU A 150 6.43 -4.48 10.24
CA LEU A 150 7.07 -5.32 9.21
C LEU A 150 8.28 -6.10 9.77
N ASP A 151 9.12 -5.45 10.58
CA ASP A 151 10.28 -6.10 11.18
C ASP A 151 9.85 -7.22 12.16
N SER A 152 8.79 -6.97 12.94
CA SER A 152 8.22 -7.97 13.85
C SER A 152 7.61 -9.16 13.11
N ALA A 153 6.91 -8.90 12.00
CA ALA A 153 6.34 -9.97 11.16
C ALA A 153 7.42 -10.86 10.55
N LYS A 154 8.50 -10.26 10.03
CA LYS A 154 9.66 -11.01 9.49
C LYS A 154 10.33 -11.88 10.55
N GLN A 155 10.47 -11.39 11.78
CA GLN A 155 11.03 -12.18 12.88
C GLN A 155 10.18 -13.41 13.22
N LYS A 156 8.85 -13.26 13.19
CA LYS A 156 7.91 -14.37 13.45
C LYS A 156 7.95 -15.46 12.37
N LEU A 157 8.34 -15.15 11.15
CA LEU A 157 8.49 -16.14 10.06
C LEU A 157 9.80 -16.95 10.15
N ASN A 158 10.78 -16.47 10.91
CA ASN A 158 12.09 -17.10 11.08
C ASN A 158 12.22 -17.89 12.40
N THR A 159 11.13 -18.04 13.15
CA THR A 159 11.07 -18.77 14.44
C THR A 159 10.15 -19.96 14.29
#